data_AF-V6LN91-F1
#
_entry.id   AF-V6LN91-F1
#
_cell.length_a   1.000
_cell.length_b   1.000
_cell.length_c   1.000
_cell.angle_alpha   90.00
_cell.angle_beta   90.00
_cell.angle_gamma   90.00
#
_symmetry.space_group_name_H-M   'P 1'
#
loop_
_entity.id
_entity.type
_entity.pdbx_description
1 polymer ?
#
loop_
_entity_poly.entity_id
_entity_poly.type
_entity_poly.pdbx_seq_one_letter_code
_entity_poly.pdbx_strand_id
1 'polypeptide(L)'
;MEISAECRALEAKLRGFVEPNIYINPDVYTDAEPKQLIILVQKIINSVSLNLHQILIDEAIFTPLNHFKDDQWYNIFANFIQKHQKQIKSVYFSILPYEQWKRKSFSAMKIRMIGVFVDILKLVSKNHFRTKVEENQLDAAERFSSHQKQENNTLDMLCQQKIQIGPEFIMIQNKMLEAIQRLDAKVDDLWSRVGNIEGIVKNIYVELIK
;
A
#
# COMPACT_ATOMS: atom_id res chain seq x y z
N MET A 1 -29.87 -3.32 -0.53
CA MET A 1 -28.68 -2.77 -1.22
C MET A 1 -28.06 -3.91 -1.99
N GLU A 2 -27.88 -3.76 -3.30
CA GLU A 2 -27.43 -4.84 -4.16
C GLU A 2 -25.90 -4.99 -4.10
N ILE A 3 -25.41 -6.16 -3.71
CA ILE A 3 -23.97 -6.39 -3.55
C ILE A 3 -23.20 -6.23 -4.86
N SER A 4 -23.81 -6.64 -5.99
CA SER A 4 -23.27 -6.47 -7.33
C SER A 4 -22.96 -5.00 -7.65
N ALA A 5 -23.80 -4.07 -7.20
CA ALA A 5 -23.58 -2.64 -7.40
C ALA A 5 -22.37 -2.15 -6.58
N GLU A 6 -22.23 -2.59 -5.33
CA GLU A 6 -21.09 -2.23 -4.47
C GLU A 6 -19.77 -2.83 -4.99
N CYS A 7 -19.79 -4.06 -5.49
CA CYS A 7 -18.61 -4.69 -6.12
C CYS A 7 -18.16 -3.89 -7.35
N ARG A 8 -19.08 -3.54 -8.26
CA ARG A 8 -18.77 -2.71 -9.44
C ARG A 8 -18.26 -1.32 -9.05
N ALA A 9 -18.85 -0.71 -8.03
CA ALA A 9 -18.39 0.59 -7.51
C ALA A 9 -16.96 0.49 -6.95
N LEU A 10 -16.64 -0.59 -6.23
CA LEU A 10 -15.29 -0.84 -5.72
C LEU A 10 -14.28 -1.07 -6.84
N GLU A 11 -14.62 -1.87 -7.85
CA GLU A 11 -13.78 -2.07 -9.04
C GLU A 11 -13.49 -0.75 -9.76
N ALA A 12 -14.49 0.10 -9.94
CA ALA A 12 -14.32 1.42 -10.55
C ALA A 12 -13.36 2.30 -9.74
N LYS A 13 -13.37 2.20 -8.41
CA LYS A 13 -12.39 2.88 -7.55
C LYS A 13 -10.99 2.27 -7.66
N LEU A 14 -10.85 0.98 -7.85
CA LEU A 14 -9.54 0.33 -7.94
C LEU A 14 -8.86 0.56 -9.30
N ARG A 15 -9.63 0.77 -10.36
CA ARG A 15 -9.11 1.01 -11.70
C ARG A 15 -8.11 2.17 -11.74
N GLY A 16 -6.92 1.91 -12.25
CA GLY A 16 -5.82 2.90 -12.37
C GLY A 16 -5.19 3.31 -11.03
N PHE A 17 -5.57 2.66 -9.93
CA PHE A 17 -4.99 2.88 -8.61
C PHE A 17 -4.16 1.69 -8.12
N VAL A 18 -4.55 0.47 -8.51
CA VAL A 18 -3.83 -0.78 -8.20
C VAL A 18 -3.38 -1.48 -9.47
N GLU A 19 -2.23 -2.14 -9.41
CA GLU A 19 -1.71 -2.99 -10.49
C GLU A 19 -1.27 -4.35 -9.92
N PRO A 20 -1.72 -5.49 -10.50
CA PRO A 20 -2.70 -5.60 -11.60
C PRO A 20 -4.13 -5.20 -11.18
N ASN A 21 -4.99 -4.93 -12.17
CA ASN A 21 -6.41 -4.65 -11.92
C ASN A 21 -7.08 -5.80 -11.14
N ILE A 22 -7.85 -5.45 -10.12
CA ILE A 22 -8.58 -6.41 -9.28
C ILE A 22 -10.03 -6.50 -9.75
N TYR A 23 -10.44 -7.68 -10.21
CA TYR A 23 -11.84 -8.03 -10.45
C TYR A 23 -12.48 -8.64 -9.19
N ILE A 24 -13.73 -8.29 -8.94
CA ILE A 24 -14.49 -8.61 -7.73
C ILE A 24 -15.77 -9.34 -8.16
N ASN A 25 -15.74 -10.67 -8.06
CA ASN A 25 -16.92 -11.49 -8.34
C ASN A 25 -17.97 -11.32 -7.21
N PRO A 26 -19.17 -10.75 -7.48
CA PRO A 26 -20.22 -10.56 -6.46
C PRO A 26 -20.67 -11.87 -5.80
N ASP A 27 -20.62 -13.00 -6.50
CA ASP A 27 -21.06 -14.29 -5.99
C ASP A 27 -20.21 -14.74 -4.79
N VAL A 28 -18.90 -14.43 -4.82
CA VAL A 28 -17.97 -14.72 -3.71
C VAL A 28 -18.36 -13.95 -2.45
N TYR A 29 -19.00 -12.78 -2.62
CA TYR A 29 -19.27 -11.88 -1.51
C TYR A 29 -20.73 -11.88 -1.04
N THR A 30 -21.65 -12.52 -1.77
CA THR A 30 -23.10 -12.42 -1.51
C THR A 30 -23.47 -12.87 -0.09
N ASP A 31 -22.67 -13.75 0.51
CA ASP A 31 -22.74 -14.13 1.93
C ASP A 31 -21.34 -14.16 2.59
N ALA A 32 -20.50 -13.18 2.26
CA ALA A 32 -19.10 -13.14 2.67
C ALA A 32 -18.92 -13.27 4.19
N GLU A 33 -18.14 -14.27 4.59
CA GLU A 33 -17.55 -14.33 5.90
C GLU A 33 -16.41 -13.30 6.00
N PRO A 34 -16.01 -12.91 7.23
CA PRO A 34 -14.90 -11.97 7.43
C PRO A 34 -13.63 -12.33 6.66
N LYS A 35 -13.34 -13.64 6.51
CA LYS A 35 -12.14 -14.13 5.84
C LYS A 35 -12.04 -13.71 4.37
N GLN A 36 -13.11 -13.80 3.58
CA GLN A 36 -13.06 -13.38 2.16
C GLN A 36 -12.78 -11.88 2.02
N LEU A 37 -13.25 -11.08 2.98
CA LEU A 37 -13.09 -9.64 2.99
C LEU A 37 -11.68 -9.22 3.42
N ILE A 38 -11.11 -9.92 4.41
CA ILE A 38 -9.71 -9.74 4.82
C ILE A 38 -8.79 -10.01 3.62
N ILE A 39 -9.03 -11.10 2.89
CA ILE A 39 -8.26 -11.45 1.69
C ILE A 39 -8.38 -10.34 0.63
N LEU A 40 -9.58 -9.77 0.43
CA LEU A 40 -9.76 -8.67 -0.51
C LEU A 40 -8.95 -7.43 -0.11
N VAL A 41 -8.97 -7.04 1.17
CA VAL A 41 -8.19 -5.89 1.66
C VAL A 41 -6.70 -6.14 1.53
N GLN A 42 -6.21 -7.33 1.89
CA GLN A 42 -4.81 -7.70 1.72
C GLN A 42 -4.39 -7.67 0.24
N LYS A 43 -5.24 -8.18 -0.66
CA LYS A 43 -5.00 -8.10 -2.10
C LYS A 43 -4.89 -6.65 -2.57
N ILE A 44 -5.77 -5.76 -2.11
CA ILE A 44 -5.71 -4.33 -2.43
C ILE A 44 -4.40 -3.72 -1.92
N ILE A 45 -4.03 -3.95 -0.66
CA ILE A 45 -2.79 -3.43 -0.06
C ILE A 45 -1.58 -3.93 -0.85
N ASN A 46 -1.53 -5.20 -1.22
CA ASN A 46 -0.39 -5.75 -1.95
C ASN A 46 -0.29 -5.25 -3.40
N SER A 47 -1.37 -4.71 -3.97
CA SER A 47 -1.41 -4.20 -5.35
C SER A 47 -1.28 -2.66 -5.44
N VAL A 48 -1.12 -1.93 -4.33
CA VAL A 48 -0.80 -0.50 -4.38
C VAL A 48 0.69 -0.24 -4.52
N SER A 49 1.05 0.99 -4.92
CA SER A 49 2.46 1.42 -5.06
C SER A 49 3.26 1.34 -3.76
N LEU A 50 4.56 1.11 -3.86
CA LEU A 50 5.51 1.07 -2.73
C LEU A 50 5.49 2.35 -1.88
N ASN A 51 5.29 3.52 -2.49
CA ASN A 51 5.16 4.78 -1.75
C ASN A 51 3.99 4.74 -0.75
N LEU A 52 2.88 4.11 -1.14
CA LEU A 52 1.75 3.96 -0.25
C LEU A 52 2.04 2.90 0.82
N HIS A 53 2.76 1.82 0.51
CA HIS A 53 3.23 0.89 1.55
C HIS A 53 4.03 1.59 2.64
N GLN A 54 4.96 2.48 2.26
CA GLN A 54 5.73 3.25 3.24
C GLN A 54 4.82 4.09 4.14
N ILE A 55 3.83 4.78 3.58
CA ILE A 55 2.89 5.57 4.40
C ILE A 55 2.10 4.66 5.36
N LEU A 56 1.66 3.48 4.90
CA LEU A 56 0.96 2.51 5.75
C LEU A 56 1.86 1.92 6.85
N ILE A 57 3.17 1.82 6.60
CA ILE A 57 4.19 1.44 7.60
C ILE A 57 4.36 2.57 8.63
N ASP A 58 4.49 3.81 8.17
CA ASP A 58 4.63 4.99 9.03
C ASP A 58 3.38 5.18 9.93
N GLU A 59 2.21 4.81 9.42
CA GLU A 59 0.95 4.77 10.19
C GLU A 59 0.79 3.52 11.06
N ALA A 60 1.76 2.61 11.07
CA ALA A 60 1.78 1.36 11.82
C ALA A 60 0.59 0.42 11.52
N ILE A 61 0.03 0.46 10.30
CA ILE A 61 -1.11 -0.37 9.90
C ILE A 61 -0.79 -1.43 8.84
N PHE A 62 0.29 -1.28 8.08
CA PHE A 62 0.65 -2.22 7.01
C PHE A 62 0.87 -3.64 7.54
N THR A 63 1.78 -3.79 8.50
CA THR A 63 2.14 -5.09 9.08
C THR A 63 0.93 -5.76 9.74
N PRO A 64 0.15 -5.09 10.62
CA PRO A 64 -0.99 -5.73 11.26
C PRO A 64 -2.10 -6.17 10.30
N LEU A 65 -2.40 -5.39 9.26
CA LEU A 65 -3.43 -5.77 8.27
C LEU A 65 -3.03 -6.98 7.40
N ASN A 66 -1.73 -7.25 7.27
CA ASN A 66 -1.20 -8.41 6.56
C ASN A 66 -1.05 -9.66 7.45
N HIS A 67 -0.96 -9.51 8.78
CA HIS A 67 -0.69 -10.64 9.69
C HIS A 67 -1.92 -11.11 10.47
N PHE A 68 -2.73 -10.19 11.00
CA PHE A 68 -3.92 -10.57 11.77
C PHE A 68 -5.06 -11.02 10.85
N LYS A 69 -5.95 -11.88 11.36
CA LYS A 69 -7.07 -12.45 10.60
C LYS A 69 -8.37 -12.54 11.41
N ASP A 70 -8.43 -11.86 12.54
CA ASP A 70 -9.43 -12.00 13.59
C ASP A 70 -9.98 -10.63 14.02
N ASP A 71 -10.60 -10.57 15.21
CA ASP A 71 -11.13 -9.35 15.82
C ASP A 71 -10.10 -8.21 15.86
N GLN A 72 -8.82 -8.54 16.06
CA GLN A 72 -7.74 -7.55 16.10
C GLN A 72 -7.54 -6.90 14.73
N TRP A 73 -7.60 -7.71 13.66
CA TRP A 73 -7.57 -7.19 12.30
C TRP A 73 -8.70 -6.19 12.06
N TYR A 74 -9.91 -6.55 12.48
CA TYR A 74 -11.08 -5.68 12.30
C TYR A 74 -10.91 -4.34 13.02
N ASN A 75 -10.46 -4.35 14.27
CA ASN A 75 -10.26 -3.14 15.05
C ASN A 75 -9.25 -2.21 14.39
N ILE A 76 -8.15 -2.74 13.85
CA ILE A 76 -7.14 -1.95 13.14
C ILE A 76 -7.72 -1.33 11.88
N PHE A 77 -8.43 -2.13 11.07
CA PHE A 77 -9.09 -1.67 9.87
C PHE A 77 -10.12 -0.57 10.15
N ALA A 78 -11.00 -0.78 11.14
CA ALA A 78 -12.03 0.17 11.53
C ALA A 78 -11.43 1.47 12.11
N ASN A 79 -10.43 1.36 12.98
CA ASN A 79 -9.75 2.52 13.57
C ASN A 79 -9.06 3.37 12.49
N PHE A 80 -8.44 2.74 11.50
CA PHE A 80 -7.84 3.45 10.39
C PHE A 80 -8.89 4.22 9.58
N ILE A 81 -10.02 3.57 9.25
CA ILE A 81 -11.13 4.26 8.57
C ILE A 81 -11.61 5.44 9.41
N GLN A 82 -11.84 5.24 10.71
CA GLN A 82 -12.34 6.26 11.62
C GLN A 82 -11.39 7.46 11.74
N LYS A 83 -10.07 7.21 11.82
CA LYS A 83 -9.02 8.23 11.90
C LYS A 83 -9.08 9.19 10.70
N HIS A 84 -9.27 8.66 9.51
CA HIS A 84 -9.22 9.42 8.26
C HIS A 84 -10.60 9.82 7.70
N GLN A 85 -11.68 9.33 8.29
CA GLN A 85 -13.05 9.58 7.83
C GLN A 85 -13.37 11.07 7.70
N LYS A 86 -12.91 11.91 8.65
CA LYS A 86 -13.16 13.36 8.64
C LYS A 86 -12.57 14.08 7.42
N GLN A 87 -11.58 13.47 6.78
CA GLN A 87 -10.90 14.06 5.63
C GLN A 87 -11.63 13.75 4.31
N ILE A 88 -12.51 12.74 4.28
CA ILE A 88 -13.36 12.43 3.14
C ILE A 88 -14.60 13.32 3.20
N LYS A 89 -14.56 14.45 2.48
CA LYS A 89 -15.61 15.47 2.51
C LYS A 89 -17.00 15.03 2.02
N SER A 90 -17.14 13.88 1.35
CA SER A 90 -18.35 13.62 0.56
C SER A 90 -19.35 12.59 1.12
N VAL A 91 -19.04 11.78 2.15
CA VAL A 91 -20.00 10.77 2.64
C VAL A 91 -19.85 10.51 4.14
N TYR A 92 -20.87 10.85 4.93
CA TYR A 92 -21.03 10.31 6.28
C TYR A 92 -21.27 8.80 6.16
N PHE A 93 -20.25 8.02 6.49
CA PHE A 93 -20.28 6.57 6.39
C PHE A 93 -20.31 5.93 7.79
N SER A 94 -21.19 4.95 8.00
CA SER A 94 -21.28 4.22 9.27
C SER A 94 -20.33 3.03 9.29
N ILE A 95 -19.31 3.08 10.13
CA ILE A 95 -18.45 1.92 10.43
C ILE A 95 -19.31 0.90 11.18
N LEU A 96 -19.41 -0.32 10.65
CA LEU A 96 -20.17 -1.38 11.31
C LEU A 96 -19.57 -1.67 12.70
N PRO A 97 -20.36 -2.03 13.70
CA PRO A 97 -19.83 -2.72 14.87
C PRO A 97 -19.33 -4.11 14.47
N TYR A 98 -18.34 -4.65 15.20
CA TYR A 98 -17.77 -5.96 14.87
C TYR A 98 -18.81 -7.10 14.85
N GLU A 99 -19.80 -7.04 15.75
CA GLU A 99 -20.91 -8.00 15.77
C GLU A 99 -21.76 -7.99 14.50
N GLN A 100 -21.85 -6.85 13.81
CA GLN A 100 -22.52 -6.75 12.50
C GLN A 100 -21.59 -7.14 11.36
N TRP A 101 -20.28 -6.86 11.48
CA TRP A 101 -19.26 -7.30 10.52
C TRP A 101 -19.23 -8.83 10.36
N LYS A 102 -19.45 -9.58 11.44
CA LYS A 102 -19.53 -11.06 11.38
C LYS A 102 -20.77 -11.59 10.67
N ARG A 103 -21.86 -10.82 10.59
CA ARG A 103 -23.15 -11.28 10.05
C ARG A 103 -23.16 -11.26 8.52
N LYS A 104 -23.70 -12.31 7.90
CA LYS A 104 -23.83 -12.44 6.43
C LYS A 104 -24.75 -11.38 5.83
N SER A 105 -25.79 -10.96 6.55
CA SER A 105 -26.76 -9.96 6.09
C SER A 105 -26.18 -8.57 5.78
N PHE A 106 -24.93 -8.29 6.16
CA PHE A 106 -24.27 -7.00 5.95
C PHE A 106 -23.27 -6.97 4.79
N SER A 107 -23.18 -8.02 3.96
CA SER A 107 -22.16 -8.15 2.90
C SER A 107 -21.98 -6.89 2.03
N ALA A 108 -23.06 -6.29 1.53
CA ALA A 108 -22.97 -5.07 0.72
C ALA A 108 -22.33 -3.90 1.48
N MET A 109 -22.68 -3.73 2.76
CA MET A 109 -22.12 -2.68 3.60
C MET A 109 -20.63 -2.92 3.90
N LYS A 110 -20.20 -4.18 4.03
CA LYS A 110 -18.79 -4.54 4.20
C LYS A 110 -17.96 -4.19 2.96
N ILE A 111 -18.47 -4.50 1.77
CA ILE A 111 -17.82 -4.09 0.50
C ILE A 111 -17.73 -2.56 0.41
N ARG A 112 -18.78 -1.86 0.82
CA ARG A 112 -18.76 -0.40 0.91
C ARG A 112 -17.70 0.12 1.89
N MET A 113 -17.53 -0.50 3.07
CA MET A 113 -16.43 -0.16 4.00
C MET A 113 -15.07 -0.26 3.32
N ILE A 114 -14.84 -1.32 2.55
CA ILE A 114 -13.60 -1.50 1.77
C ILE A 114 -13.48 -0.41 0.70
N GLY A 115 -14.57 -0.02 0.06
CA GLY A 115 -14.59 1.11 -0.87
C GLY A 115 -14.25 2.45 -0.23
N VAL A 116 -14.63 2.68 1.03
CA VAL A 116 -14.21 3.87 1.79
C VAL A 116 -12.73 3.78 2.15
N PHE A 117 -12.25 2.60 2.54
CA PHE A 117 -10.83 2.36 2.77
C PHE A 117 -9.98 2.71 1.54
N VAL A 118 -10.40 2.32 0.33
CA VAL A 118 -9.71 2.69 -0.92
C VAL A 118 -9.69 4.21 -1.14
N ASP A 119 -10.79 4.92 -0.83
CA ASP A 119 -10.80 6.39 -0.94
C ASP A 119 -9.81 7.05 0.01
N ILE A 120 -9.69 6.52 1.24
CA ILE A 120 -8.69 6.96 2.23
C ILE A 120 -7.29 6.73 1.71
N LEU A 121 -7.00 5.53 1.19
CA LEU A 121 -5.69 5.21 0.63
C LEU A 121 -5.28 6.20 -0.48
N LYS A 122 -6.20 6.54 -1.38
CA LYS A 122 -5.98 7.55 -2.41
C LYS A 122 -5.75 8.94 -1.84
N LEU A 123 -6.49 9.31 -0.80
CA LEU A 123 -6.37 10.62 -0.15
C LEU A 123 -5.02 10.75 0.55
N VAL A 124 -4.63 9.76 1.34
CA VAL A 124 -3.37 9.71 2.07
C VAL A 124 -2.18 9.74 1.10
N SER A 125 -2.27 8.99 0.00
CA SER A 125 -1.27 9.05 -1.08
C SER A 125 -1.11 10.46 -1.66
N LYS A 126 -2.22 11.17 -1.93
CA LYS A 126 -2.19 12.55 -2.44
C LYS A 126 -1.65 13.56 -1.43
N ASN A 127 -2.02 13.43 -0.15
CA ASN A 127 -1.60 14.34 0.90
C ASN A 127 -0.10 14.21 1.17
N HIS A 128 0.42 12.99 1.24
CA HIS A 128 1.85 12.76 1.44
C HIS A 128 2.71 13.31 0.28
N PHE A 129 2.20 13.27 -0.95
CA PHE A 129 2.88 13.87 -2.10
C PHE A 129 2.93 15.40 -2.01
N ARG A 130 1.86 16.05 -1.51
CA ARG A 130 1.84 17.50 -1.29
C ARG A 130 2.81 17.93 -0.19
N THR A 131 2.84 17.22 0.94
CA THR A 131 3.74 17.55 2.05
C THR A 131 5.20 17.45 1.65
N LYS A 132 5.61 16.43 0.88
CA LYS A 132 6.99 16.33 0.36
C LYS A 132 7.37 17.41 -0.64
N VAL A 133 6.41 17.91 -1.41
CA VAL A 133 6.65 19.03 -2.34
C VAL A 133 6.78 20.35 -1.57
N GLU A 134 5.98 20.54 -0.51
CA GLU A 134 6.04 21.72 0.36
C GLU A 134 7.30 21.72 1.24
N GLU A 135 7.71 20.59 1.80
CA GLU A 135 8.97 20.44 2.55
C GLU A 135 10.20 20.69 1.66
N ASN A 136 10.22 20.17 0.43
CA ASN A 136 11.30 20.47 -0.52
C ASN A 136 11.34 21.96 -0.94
N GLN A 137 10.20 22.66 -0.92
CA GLN A 137 10.14 24.09 -1.22
C GLN A 137 10.52 24.97 -0.02
N LEU A 138 10.20 24.55 1.21
CA LEU A 138 10.64 25.18 2.45
C LEU A 138 12.15 24.99 2.66
N ASP A 139 12.69 23.80 2.43
CA ASP A 139 14.14 23.53 2.47
C ASP A 139 14.90 24.33 1.40
N ALA A 140 14.30 24.59 0.24
CA ALA A 140 14.87 25.49 -0.76
C ALA A 140 14.81 26.95 -0.28
N ALA A 141 13.67 27.42 0.24
CA ALA A 141 13.48 28.79 0.69
C ALA A 141 14.35 29.16 1.91
N GLU A 142 14.55 28.25 2.87
CA GLU A 142 15.45 28.45 4.02
C GLU A 142 16.93 28.48 3.59
N ARG A 143 17.32 27.71 2.56
CA ARG A 143 18.64 27.82 1.93
C ARG A 143 18.82 29.14 1.17
N PHE A 144 17.78 29.66 0.52
CA PHE A 144 17.85 30.95 -0.18
C PHE A 144 17.83 32.17 0.75
N SER A 145 17.20 32.09 1.93
CA SER A 145 17.14 33.21 2.89
C SER A 145 18.41 33.37 3.75
N SER A 146 19.18 32.30 3.94
CA SER A 146 20.41 32.33 4.76
C SER A 146 21.68 32.59 3.94
N HIS A 147 21.63 32.48 2.61
CA HIS A 147 22.78 32.62 1.70
C HIS A 147 23.01 34.05 1.16
N GLN A 148 22.00 34.93 1.11
CA GLN A 148 22.18 36.29 0.56
C GLN A 148 23.01 37.27 1.43
N LYS A 149 23.33 36.94 2.69
CA LYS A 149 24.13 37.83 3.56
C LYS A 149 25.57 37.38 3.81
N GLN A 150 25.99 36.20 3.31
CA GLN A 150 27.33 35.67 3.57
C GLN A 150 28.10 35.24 2.30
N GLU A 151 27.43 35.06 1.15
CA GLU A 151 28.05 34.45 -0.04
C GLU A 151 28.99 35.34 -0.87
N ASN A 152 28.95 36.68 -0.73
CA ASN A 152 29.81 37.55 -1.55
C ASN A 152 31.31 37.53 -1.17
N ASN A 153 31.70 36.91 -0.05
CA ASN A 153 33.11 36.88 0.38
C ASN A 153 33.75 35.48 0.37
N THR A 154 32.99 34.40 0.14
CA THR A 154 33.50 33.02 0.29
C THR A 154 33.57 32.24 -1.03
N LEU A 155 32.85 32.68 -2.07
CA LEU A 155 32.77 31.98 -3.36
C LEU A 155 34.05 32.06 -4.20
N ASP A 156 34.88 33.09 -4.03
CA ASP A 156 36.20 33.16 -4.71
C ASP A 156 37.25 32.22 -4.09
N MET A 157 37.04 31.72 -2.87
CA MET A 157 38.01 30.83 -2.19
C MET A 157 37.73 29.34 -2.37
N LEU A 158 36.48 28.92 -2.61
CA LEU A 158 36.09 27.50 -2.62
C LEU A 158 36.11 26.85 -4.01
N CYS A 159 36.32 27.61 -5.08
CA CYS A 159 36.48 27.06 -6.44
C CYS A 159 37.80 26.28 -6.65
N GLN A 160 38.60 26.05 -5.61
CA GLN A 160 39.83 25.25 -5.66
C GLN A 160 39.77 23.88 -4.96
N GLN A 161 38.67 23.49 -4.31
CA GLN A 161 38.57 22.17 -3.68
C GLN A 161 37.64 21.22 -4.45
N LYS A 162 38.24 20.41 -5.33
CA LYS A 162 37.64 19.17 -5.86
C LYS A 162 37.17 18.30 -4.69
N ILE A 163 35.88 18.02 -4.61
CA ILE A 163 35.34 16.95 -3.75
C ILE A 163 35.89 15.63 -4.29
N GLN A 164 36.87 15.05 -3.59
CA GLN A 164 37.31 13.68 -3.82
C GLN A 164 36.21 12.74 -3.31
N ILE A 165 35.46 12.13 -4.23
CA ILE A 165 34.61 10.97 -3.92
C ILE A 165 35.57 9.84 -3.53
N GLY A 166 35.63 9.53 -2.23
CA GLY A 166 36.51 8.50 -1.71
C GLY A 166 36.11 7.09 -2.19
N PRO A 167 37.08 6.18 -2.40
CA PRO A 167 36.82 4.82 -2.89
C PRO A 167 35.90 4.00 -1.97
N GLU A 168 35.79 4.37 -0.69
CA GLU A 168 34.88 3.70 0.26
C GLU A 168 33.39 3.90 -0.06
N PHE A 169 33.01 5.07 -0.59
CA PHE A 169 31.61 5.36 -0.94
C PHE A 169 31.16 4.53 -2.15
N ILE A 170 32.04 4.38 -3.14
CA ILE A 170 31.82 3.52 -4.32
C ILE A 170 31.74 2.04 -3.90
N MET A 171 32.58 1.62 -2.93
CA MET A 171 32.55 0.26 -2.41
C MET A 171 31.24 -0.09 -1.69
N ILE A 172 30.67 0.86 -0.92
CA ILE A 172 29.38 0.67 -0.25
C ILE A 172 28.23 0.55 -1.27
N GLN A 173 28.22 1.40 -2.29
CA GLN A 173 27.20 1.33 -3.35
C GLN A 173 27.27 0.00 -4.12
N ASN A 174 28.47 -0.49 -4.44
CA ASN A 174 28.63 -1.77 -5.11
C ASN A 174 28.16 -2.95 -4.24
N LYS A 175 28.44 -2.92 -2.93
CA LYS A 175 27.95 -3.94 -1.99
C LYS A 175 26.41 -3.94 -1.86
N MET A 176 25.78 -2.77 -1.88
CA MET A 176 24.32 -2.66 -1.89
C MET A 176 23.72 -3.21 -3.18
N LEU A 177 24.34 -2.92 -4.33
CA LEU A 177 23.87 -3.41 -5.63
C LEU A 177 23.97 -4.95 -5.72
N GLU A 178 25.05 -5.55 -5.23
CA GLU A 178 25.20 -7.01 -5.15
C GLU A 178 24.17 -7.65 -4.21
N ALA A 179 23.83 -6.99 -3.10
CA ALA A 179 22.83 -7.50 -2.16
C ALA A 179 21.42 -7.51 -2.79
N ILE A 180 21.07 -6.47 -3.55
CA ILE A 180 19.79 -6.38 -4.28
C ILE A 180 19.72 -7.48 -5.35
N GLN A 181 20.78 -7.68 -6.13
CA GLN A 181 20.81 -8.73 -7.16
C GLN A 181 20.68 -10.15 -6.58
N ARG A 182 21.27 -10.41 -5.41
CA ARG A 182 21.11 -11.71 -4.71
C ARG A 182 19.69 -11.91 -4.16
N LEU A 183 19.02 -10.84 -3.79
CA LEU A 183 17.62 -10.87 -3.33
C LEU A 183 16.69 -11.19 -4.50
N ASP A 184 16.85 -10.53 -5.64
CA ASP A 184 16.06 -10.81 -6.85
C ASP A 184 16.22 -12.28 -7.30
N ALA A 185 17.45 -12.79 -7.33
CA ALA A 185 17.69 -14.19 -7.70
C ALA A 185 16.99 -15.20 -6.76
N LYS A 186 16.88 -14.88 -5.46
CA LYS A 186 16.14 -15.71 -4.50
C LYS A 186 14.63 -15.61 -4.67
N VAL A 187 14.13 -14.45 -5.05
CA VAL A 187 12.71 -14.24 -5.36
C VAL A 187 12.32 -15.06 -6.60
N ASP A 188 13.15 -15.05 -7.63
CA ASP A 188 12.94 -15.85 -8.84
C ASP A 188 12.98 -17.37 -8.57
N ASP A 189 13.92 -17.84 -7.74
CA ASP A 189 13.98 -19.25 -7.31
C ASP A 189 12.72 -19.67 -6.54
N LEU A 190 12.23 -18.82 -5.63
CA LEU A 190 11.00 -19.07 -4.89
C LEU A 190 9.78 -19.12 -5.81
N TRP A 191 9.69 -18.21 -6.78
CA TRP A 191 8.61 -18.22 -7.78
C TRP A 191 8.62 -19.48 -8.66
N SER A 192 9.81 -19.92 -9.09
CA SER A 192 9.97 -21.18 -9.83
C SER A 192 9.50 -22.40 -9.02
N ARG A 193 9.84 -22.44 -7.72
CA ARG A 193 9.40 -23.51 -6.82
C ARG A 193 7.89 -23.51 -6.57
N VAL A 194 7.27 -22.34 -6.45
CA VAL A 194 5.81 -22.22 -6.35
C VAL A 194 5.13 -22.72 -7.62
N GLY A 195 5.65 -22.37 -8.80
CA GLY A 195 5.14 -22.88 -10.09
C GLY A 195 5.21 -24.40 -10.21
N ASN A 196 6.29 -25.01 -9.72
CA ASN A 196 6.43 -26.47 -9.66
C ASN A 196 5.41 -27.13 -8.72
N ILE A 197 5.13 -26.51 -7.56
CA ILE A 197 4.12 -27.02 -6.62
C ILE A 197 2.72 -26.92 -7.24
N GLU A 198 2.39 -25.82 -7.93
CA GLU A 198 1.11 -25.68 -8.64
C GLU A 198 0.95 -26.74 -9.74
N GLY A 199 2.03 -27.06 -10.46
CA GLY A 199 2.05 -28.15 -11.45
C GLY A 199 1.78 -29.52 -10.85
N ILE A 200 2.38 -29.82 -9.70
CA ILE A 200 2.16 -31.08 -8.96
C ILE A 200 0.72 -31.18 -8.47
N VAL A 201 0.17 -30.09 -7.90
CA VAL A 201 -1.23 -30.06 -7.43
C VAL A 201 -2.21 -30.24 -8.58
N LYS A 202 -1.97 -29.61 -9.73
CA LYS A 202 -2.80 -29.81 -10.94
C LYS A 202 -2.75 -31.26 -11.44
N ASN A 203 -1.58 -31.90 -11.44
CA ASN A 203 -1.45 -33.29 -11.86
C ASN A 203 -2.18 -34.26 -10.91
N ILE A 204 -2.07 -34.07 -9.59
CA ILE A 204 -2.80 -34.87 -8.60
C ILE A 204 -4.32 -34.71 -8.79
N TYR A 205 -4.79 -33.49 -9.04
CA TYR A 205 -6.21 -33.20 -9.26
C TYR A 205 -6.75 -33.86 -10.54
N VAL A 206 -5.94 -33.91 -11.61
CA VAL A 206 -6.31 -34.59 -12.86
C VAL A 206 -6.33 -36.11 -12.71
N GLU A 207 -5.45 -36.70 -11.91
CA GLU A 207 -5.46 -38.15 -11.65
C GLU A 207 -6.61 -38.59 -10.74
N LEU A 208 -7.07 -37.76 -9.81
CA LEU A 208 -8.19 -38.07 -8.90
C LEU A 208 -9.59 -37.96 -9.54
N ILE A 209 -9.69 -37.37 -10.74
CA ILE A 209 -10.96 -37.13 -11.46
C ILE A 209 -11.18 -38.13 -12.61
N LYS A 210 -10.22 -39.03 -12.86
CA LYS A 210 -10.40 -40.21 -13.72
C LYS A 210 -10.85 -41.41 -12.92
#